data_AF-A0A7Y3GI87-F1
#
_entry.id   AF-A0A7Y3GI87-F1
#
_cell.length_a   1.000
_cell.length_b   1.000
_cell.length_c   1.000
_cell.angle_alpha   90.00
_cell.angle_beta   90.00
_cell.angle_gamma   90.00
#
_symmetry.space_group_name_H-M   'P 1'
#
loop_
_entity.id
_entity.type
_entity.pdbx_description
1 polymer ?
#
loop_
_entity_poly.entity_id
_entity_poly.type
_entity_poly.pdbx_seq_one_letter_code
_entity_poly.pdbx_strand_id
1 'polypeptide(L)'
;MLKLDRIKSGFITRYPDRIVTIDSHTQGEPTRLLISGVGALPGNTIKAKRDYFESHYDYVRMLLTREPRGHRGIMAAVVTDPVSSKGQFGMFYMDAKRYPYLCGHATIGAIASLIETGALENSDGETLITVDTPSGPLDAHTKIRDGHVESVAIEMVPSFVFDTGCEVEIAGFGAVSVDLVCVGGFFAMVSARSIGLDLVPANNQRLISLGMA
;
A
#
# COMPACT_ATOMS: atom_id res chain seq x y z
N MET A 1 -36.98 -5.87 -19.62
CA MET A 1 -36.86 -4.87 -18.53
C MET A 1 -35.73 -5.31 -17.59
N LEU A 2 -34.84 -4.39 -17.21
CA LEU A 2 -33.72 -4.66 -16.29
C LEU A 2 -34.22 -4.92 -14.86
N LYS A 3 -33.61 -5.88 -14.14
CA LYS A 3 -33.94 -6.22 -12.74
C LYS A 3 -32.73 -5.99 -11.84
N LEU A 4 -32.67 -4.83 -11.16
CA LEU A 4 -31.50 -4.38 -10.40
C LEU A 4 -31.17 -5.28 -9.21
N ASP A 5 -32.19 -5.79 -8.53
CA ASP A 5 -32.11 -6.75 -7.42
C ASP A 5 -31.37 -8.05 -7.79
N ARG A 6 -31.38 -8.42 -9.07
CA ARG A 6 -30.72 -9.63 -9.59
C ARG A 6 -29.26 -9.44 -9.95
N ILE A 7 -28.74 -8.20 -10.00
CA ILE A 7 -27.36 -7.94 -10.43
C ILE A 7 -26.37 -8.56 -9.45
N LYS A 8 -26.50 -8.25 -8.15
CA LYS A 8 -25.57 -8.73 -7.12
C LYS A 8 -25.59 -10.26 -7.00
N SER A 9 -26.77 -10.85 -6.86
CA SER A 9 -26.94 -12.30 -6.74
C SER A 9 -26.48 -13.01 -8.02
N GLY A 10 -26.87 -12.52 -9.19
CA GLY A 10 -26.45 -13.06 -10.47
C GLY A 10 -24.94 -13.01 -10.69
N PHE A 11 -24.27 -11.94 -10.26
CA PHE A 11 -22.82 -11.83 -10.31
C PHE A 11 -22.15 -12.87 -9.41
N ILE A 12 -22.56 -12.96 -8.14
CA ILE A 12 -21.99 -13.92 -7.17
C ILE A 12 -22.16 -15.37 -7.67
N THR A 13 -23.31 -15.71 -8.24
CA THR A 13 -23.59 -17.06 -8.73
C THR A 13 -22.85 -17.40 -10.02
N ARG A 14 -22.71 -16.46 -10.96
CA ARG A 14 -22.07 -16.71 -12.27
C ARG A 14 -20.55 -16.67 -12.24
N TYR A 15 -19.98 -15.98 -11.25
CA TYR A 15 -18.53 -15.83 -11.10
C TYR A 15 -18.09 -16.36 -9.72
N PRO A 16 -18.01 -17.70 -9.58
CA PRO A 16 -17.57 -18.33 -8.34
C PRO A 16 -16.11 -18.00 -8.03
N ASP A 17 -15.24 -17.95 -9.05
CA ASP A 17 -13.81 -17.66 -8.96
C ASP A 17 -13.53 -16.14 -9.04
N ARG A 18 -14.28 -15.36 -8.27
CA ARG A 18 -14.15 -13.90 -8.24
C ARG A 18 -13.09 -13.45 -7.24
N ILE A 19 -12.51 -12.31 -7.56
CA ILE A 19 -11.66 -11.54 -6.66
C ILE A 19 -12.51 -10.48 -5.97
N VAL A 20 -12.36 -10.34 -4.66
CA VAL A 20 -13.05 -9.32 -3.86
C VAL A 20 -12.03 -8.35 -3.30
N THR A 21 -12.28 -7.05 -3.51
CA THR A 21 -11.43 -5.99 -2.99
C THR A 21 -12.22 -4.96 -2.20
N ILE A 22 -11.53 -4.26 -1.29
CA ILE A 22 -12.00 -3.02 -0.67
C ILE A 22 -11.15 -1.88 -1.22
N ASP A 23 -11.79 -0.85 -1.76
CA ASP A 23 -11.10 0.36 -2.21
C ASP A 23 -11.26 1.44 -1.14
N SER A 24 -10.15 2.06 -0.72
CA SER A 24 -10.09 3.14 0.25
C SER A 24 -9.05 4.18 -0.19
N HIS A 25 -8.92 5.28 0.56
CA HIS A 25 -7.82 6.22 0.38
C HIS A 25 -7.28 6.69 1.73
N THR A 26 -5.99 7.01 1.76
CA THR A 26 -5.34 7.64 2.91
C THR A 26 -4.77 8.97 2.43
N GLN A 27 -5.34 10.08 2.91
CA GLN A 27 -4.95 11.45 2.50
C GLN A 27 -4.93 11.66 0.96
N GLY A 28 -5.89 11.05 0.25
CA GLY A 28 -6.02 11.14 -1.21
C GLY A 28 -5.29 10.06 -2.00
N GLU A 29 -4.37 9.30 -1.38
CA GLU A 29 -3.68 8.20 -2.06
C GLU A 29 -4.52 6.91 -2.00
N PRO A 30 -4.92 6.33 -3.14
CA PRO A 30 -5.83 5.20 -3.18
C PRO A 30 -5.15 3.88 -2.80
N THR A 31 -5.90 3.01 -2.15
CA THR A 31 -5.51 1.64 -1.82
C THR A 31 -6.62 0.67 -2.21
N ARG A 32 -6.27 -0.38 -2.95
CA ARG A 32 -7.15 -1.52 -3.26
C ARG A 32 -6.69 -2.76 -2.50
N LEU A 33 -7.44 -3.14 -1.47
CA LEU A 33 -7.14 -4.28 -0.62
C LEU A 33 -7.76 -5.54 -1.19
N LEU A 34 -6.93 -6.49 -1.61
CA LEU A 34 -7.32 -7.85 -1.97
C LEU A 34 -7.63 -8.64 -0.70
N ILE A 35 -8.91 -8.98 -0.51
CA ILE A 35 -9.42 -9.68 0.68
C ILE A 35 -9.94 -11.08 0.38
N SER A 36 -10.16 -11.43 -0.90
CA SER A 36 -10.60 -12.78 -1.30
C SER A 36 -10.32 -13.07 -2.76
N GLY A 37 -10.20 -14.37 -3.11
CA GLY A 37 -10.05 -14.84 -4.48
C GLY A 37 -8.69 -15.44 -4.84
N VAL A 38 -7.73 -15.48 -3.92
CA VAL A 38 -6.37 -16.04 -4.14
C VAL A 38 -5.96 -17.16 -3.18
N GLY A 39 -6.87 -17.59 -2.31
CA GLY A 39 -6.61 -18.66 -1.34
C GLY A 39 -5.52 -18.32 -0.31
N ALA A 40 -5.09 -19.33 0.44
CA ALA A 40 -3.98 -19.20 1.39
C ALA A 40 -2.64 -19.17 0.65
N LEU A 41 -1.78 -18.22 1.00
CA LEU A 41 -0.44 -18.09 0.41
C LEU A 41 0.60 -18.84 1.26
N PRO A 42 1.39 -19.77 0.68
CA PRO A 42 2.45 -20.47 1.38
C PRO A 42 3.61 -19.54 1.74
N GLY A 43 4.31 -19.87 2.82
CA GLY A 43 5.50 -19.15 3.28
C GLY A 43 5.45 -18.82 4.78
N ASN A 44 6.61 -18.93 5.43
CA ASN A 44 6.77 -18.67 6.87
C ASN A 44 7.05 -17.19 7.18
N THR A 45 7.17 -16.34 6.15
CA THR A 45 7.34 -14.90 6.28
C THR A 45 6.44 -14.20 5.28
N ILE A 46 6.08 -12.94 5.54
CA ILE A 46 5.30 -12.15 4.59
C ILE A 46 6.06 -11.94 3.28
N LYS A 47 7.40 -11.80 3.34
CA LYS A 47 8.25 -11.79 2.15
C LYS A 47 8.09 -13.09 1.34
N ALA A 48 8.10 -14.27 1.98
CA ALA A 48 7.92 -15.53 1.28
C ALA A 48 6.53 -15.66 0.64
N LYS A 49 5.47 -15.20 1.34
CA LYS A 49 4.10 -15.14 0.78
C LYS A 49 4.03 -14.21 -0.44
N ARG A 50 4.68 -13.04 -0.37
CA ARG A 50 4.82 -12.10 -1.49
C ARG A 50 5.59 -12.73 -2.65
N ASP A 51 6.73 -13.37 -2.41
CA ASP A 51 7.56 -14.01 -3.45
C ASP A 51 6.79 -15.11 -4.17
N TYR A 52 6.00 -15.88 -3.42
CA TYR A 52 5.11 -16.87 -4.01
C TYR A 52 4.01 -16.21 -4.86
N PHE A 53 3.40 -15.13 -4.37
CA PHE A 53 2.41 -14.37 -5.11
C PHE A 53 2.97 -13.77 -6.40
N GLU A 54 4.16 -13.18 -6.36
CA GLU A 54 4.85 -12.64 -7.53
C GLU A 54 5.14 -13.73 -8.57
N SER A 55 5.57 -14.92 -8.15
CA SER A 55 5.89 -16.01 -9.07
C SER A 55 4.67 -16.75 -9.65
N HIS A 56 3.52 -16.74 -8.97
CA HIS A 56 2.34 -17.54 -9.36
C HIS A 56 1.10 -16.71 -9.70
N TYR A 57 0.99 -15.49 -9.17
CA TYR A 57 -0.21 -14.65 -9.21
C TYR A 57 0.07 -13.23 -9.72
N ASP A 58 1.18 -12.97 -10.42
CA ASP A 58 1.44 -11.61 -10.96
C ASP A 58 0.34 -11.12 -11.91
N TYR A 59 -0.38 -12.03 -12.55
CA TYR A 59 -1.56 -11.70 -13.34
C TYR A 59 -2.65 -11.01 -12.51
N VAL A 60 -2.79 -11.34 -11.23
CA VAL A 60 -3.70 -10.67 -10.29
C VAL A 60 -3.22 -9.26 -10.00
N ARG A 61 -1.92 -9.06 -9.74
CA ARG A 61 -1.37 -7.71 -9.59
C ARG A 61 -1.68 -6.87 -10.81
N MET A 62 -1.37 -7.38 -12.01
CA MET A 62 -1.64 -6.66 -13.26
C MET A 62 -3.13 -6.34 -13.41
N LEU A 63 -4.01 -7.30 -13.09
CA LEU A 63 -5.45 -7.14 -13.12
C LEU A 63 -5.94 -6.02 -12.19
N LEU A 64 -5.37 -5.90 -10.99
CA LEU A 64 -5.81 -4.93 -9.98
C LEU A 64 -5.20 -3.54 -10.16
N THR A 65 -4.01 -3.45 -10.75
CA THR A 65 -3.20 -2.22 -10.79
C THR A 65 -3.13 -1.56 -12.17
N ARG A 66 -3.38 -2.28 -13.27
CA ARG A 66 -3.33 -1.74 -14.63
C ARG A 66 -4.74 -1.48 -15.17
N GLU A 67 -4.80 -0.56 -16.14
CA GLU A 67 -6.03 -0.34 -16.91
C GLU A 67 -6.49 -1.65 -17.57
N PRO A 68 -7.82 -1.88 -17.65
CA PRO A 68 -8.92 -0.93 -17.40
C PRO A 68 -9.46 -0.93 -15.96
N ARG A 69 -8.92 -1.75 -15.05
CA ARG A 69 -9.47 -1.91 -13.69
C ARG A 69 -8.74 -1.05 -12.67
N GLY A 70 -7.44 -0.89 -12.83
CA GLY A 70 -6.60 0.03 -12.08
C GLY A 70 -6.18 1.22 -12.94
N HIS A 71 -5.19 1.95 -12.46
CA HIS A 71 -4.55 3.06 -13.15
C HIS A 71 -3.16 3.27 -12.55
N ARG A 72 -2.33 4.10 -13.19
CA ARG A 72 -0.93 4.31 -12.79
C ARG A 72 -0.72 4.72 -11.32
N GLY A 73 -1.73 5.33 -10.69
CA GLY A 73 -1.66 5.84 -9.31
C GLY A 73 -2.33 4.93 -8.27
N ILE A 74 -2.76 3.71 -8.62
CA ILE A 74 -3.37 2.81 -7.63
C ILE A 74 -2.29 1.98 -6.94
N MET A 75 -2.33 1.95 -5.61
CA MET A 75 -1.65 0.94 -4.81
C MET A 75 -2.64 -0.20 -4.54
N ALA A 76 -2.23 -1.44 -4.75
CA ALA A 76 -2.97 -2.59 -4.25
C ALA A 76 -2.18 -3.28 -3.14
N ALA A 77 -2.87 -3.97 -2.25
CA ALA A 77 -2.24 -4.78 -1.21
C ALA A 77 -3.04 -6.06 -0.99
N VAL A 78 -2.35 -7.12 -0.59
CA VAL A 78 -2.96 -8.41 -0.27
C VAL A 78 -2.99 -8.58 1.23
N VAL A 79 -4.16 -8.86 1.80
CA VAL A 79 -4.32 -9.25 3.21
C VAL A 79 -4.07 -10.76 3.31
N THR A 80 -3.30 -11.16 4.31
CA THR A 80 -2.94 -12.56 4.59
C THR A 80 -3.12 -12.87 6.07
N ASP A 81 -3.08 -14.16 6.40
CA ASP A 81 -2.85 -14.58 7.78
C ASP A 81 -1.51 -14.00 8.30
N PRO A 82 -1.42 -13.67 9.59
CA PRO A 82 -0.17 -13.24 10.22
C PRO A 82 0.85 -14.39 10.25
N VAL A 83 2.12 -14.02 10.46
CA VAL A 83 3.24 -14.96 10.60
C VAL A 83 3.96 -14.80 11.95
N SER A 84 3.80 -13.67 12.63
CA SER A 84 4.32 -13.43 13.97
C SER A 84 3.26 -13.71 15.04
N SER A 85 3.70 -13.99 16.27
CA SER A 85 2.79 -14.28 17.39
C SER A 85 1.97 -13.08 17.86
N LYS A 86 2.42 -11.86 17.54
CA LYS A 86 1.72 -10.61 17.88
C LYS A 86 0.90 -10.06 16.70
N GLY A 87 1.20 -10.49 15.47
CA GLY A 87 0.51 -10.02 14.28
C GLY A 87 -0.98 -10.35 14.31
N GLN A 88 -1.83 -9.36 14.09
CA GLN A 88 -3.26 -9.55 13.90
C GLN A 88 -3.59 -9.95 12.46
N PHE A 89 -2.81 -9.47 11.50
CA PHE A 89 -2.84 -9.90 10.11
C PHE A 89 -1.49 -9.65 9.44
N GLY A 90 -1.28 -10.28 8.28
CA GLY A 90 -0.16 -9.98 7.40
C GLY A 90 -0.61 -9.21 6.16
N MET A 91 0.28 -8.43 5.56
CA MET A 91 0.00 -7.83 4.25
C MET A 91 1.25 -7.55 3.45
N PHE A 92 1.12 -7.53 2.12
CA PHE A 92 2.16 -7.04 1.22
C PHE A 92 1.57 -6.20 0.09
N TYR A 93 2.41 -5.40 -0.54
CA TYR A 93 2.00 -4.30 -1.41
C TYR A 93 2.38 -4.58 -2.86
N MET A 94 1.64 -3.98 -3.79
CA MET A 94 1.91 -4.09 -5.21
C MET A 94 1.38 -2.89 -6.00
N ASP A 95 2.19 -2.39 -6.93
CA ASP A 95 1.84 -1.33 -7.87
C ASP A 95 1.83 -1.86 -9.33
N ALA A 96 1.63 -0.97 -10.31
CA ALA A 96 1.56 -1.36 -11.72
C ALA A 96 2.87 -1.99 -12.27
N LYS A 97 3.99 -1.87 -11.55
CA LYS A 97 5.34 -2.28 -11.95
C LYS A 97 6.00 -3.29 -11.01
N ARG A 98 5.79 -3.21 -9.69
CA ARG A 98 6.61 -3.91 -8.69
C ARG A 98 5.84 -4.27 -7.42
N TYR A 99 6.52 -4.96 -6.50
CA TYR A 99 6.08 -5.26 -5.15
C TYR A 99 6.93 -4.52 -4.10
N PRO A 100 6.47 -3.34 -3.60
CA PRO A 100 7.16 -2.62 -2.53
C PRO A 100 7.29 -3.44 -1.24
N TYR A 101 8.36 -3.19 -0.47
CA TYR A 101 8.57 -3.84 0.84
C TYR A 101 7.73 -3.21 1.95
N LEU A 102 7.44 -1.90 1.85
CA LEU A 102 6.65 -1.15 2.83
C LEU A 102 5.82 -0.07 2.13
N CYS A 103 4.63 0.23 2.66
CA CYS A 103 3.77 1.30 2.16
C CYS A 103 2.84 1.82 3.26
N GLY A 104 3.16 2.98 3.84
CA GLY A 104 2.44 3.51 5.00
C GLY A 104 0.97 3.83 4.75
N HIS A 105 0.65 4.46 3.61
CA HIS A 105 -0.74 4.85 3.29
C HIS A 105 -1.64 3.62 3.12
N ALA A 106 -1.11 2.56 2.50
CA ALA A 106 -1.83 1.30 2.31
C ALA A 106 -2.01 0.55 3.62
N THR A 107 -1.02 0.57 4.52
CA THR A 107 -1.17 -0.01 5.87
C THR A 107 -2.24 0.70 6.68
N ILE A 108 -2.23 2.05 6.71
CA ILE A 108 -3.25 2.85 7.39
C ILE A 108 -4.64 2.53 6.82
N GLY A 109 -4.77 2.51 5.49
CA GLY A 109 -6.03 2.20 4.82
C GLY A 109 -6.50 0.77 5.08
N ALA A 110 -5.59 -0.20 5.15
CA ALA A 110 -5.88 -1.59 5.50
C ALA A 110 -6.46 -1.73 6.90
N ILE A 111 -5.78 -1.13 7.89
CA ILE A 111 -6.22 -1.17 9.28
C ILE A 111 -7.62 -0.56 9.41
N ALA A 112 -7.81 0.67 8.90
CA ALA A 112 -9.11 1.32 8.97
C ALA A 112 -10.21 0.49 8.29
N SER A 113 -9.96 -0.02 7.09
CA SER A 113 -10.93 -0.83 6.34
C SER A 113 -11.29 -2.14 7.05
N LEU A 114 -10.31 -2.83 7.64
CA LEU A 114 -10.54 -4.11 8.32
C LEU A 114 -11.28 -3.92 9.65
N ILE A 115 -11.06 -2.82 10.37
CA ILE A 115 -11.84 -2.46 11.55
C ILE A 115 -13.28 -2.12 11.15
N GLU A 116 -13.48 -1.22 10.18
CA GLU A 116 -14.82 -0.75 9.79
C GLU A 116 -15.68 -1.84 9.15
N THR A 117 -15.06 -2.86 8.55
CA THR A 117 -15.78 -4.05 8.05
C THR A 117 -16.08 -5.08 9.13
N GLY A 118 -15.60 -4.88 10.35
CA GLY A 118 -15.71 -5.84 11.46
C GLY A 118 -14.81 -7.07 11.32
N ALA A 119 -13.84 -7.05 10.40
CA ALA A 119 -12.87 -8.13 10.25
C ALA A 119 -11.80 -8.11 11.36
N LEU A 120 -11.47 -6.93 11.87
CA LEU A 120 -10.68 -6.75 13.10
C LEU A 120 -11.59 -6.22 14.21
N GLU A 121 -11.95 -7.10 15.15
CA GLU A 121 -12.72 -6.72 16.33
C GLU A 121 -11.92 -5.78 17.22
N ASN A 122 -12.46 -4.59 17.49
CA ASN A 122 -11.88 -3.61 18.39
C ASN A 122 -12.98 -2.84 19.11
N SER A 123 -12.64 -2.28 20.28
CA SER A 123 -13.52 -1.42 21.07
C SER A 123 -13.17 0.06 20.86
N ASP A 124 -14.11 0.94 21.18
CA ASP A 124 -13.84 2.38 21.31
C ASP A 124 -12.66 2.65 22.26
N GLY A 125 -11.89 3.69 21.95
CA GLY A 125 -10.67 4.06 22.66
C GLY A 125 -9.40 3.91 21.81
N GLU A 126 -8.27 3.77 22.48
CA GLU A 126 -6.97 3.53 21.85
C GLU A 126 -6.70 2.03 21.79
N THR A 127 -6.22 1.54 20.65
CA THR A 127 -5.85 0.13 20.47
C THR A 127 -4.57 0.01 19.65
N LEU A 128 -3.74 -0.96 20.03
CA LEU A 128 -2.51 -1.31 19.33
C LEU A 128 -2.78 -2.48 18.39
N ILE A 129 -2.43 -2.29 17.12
CA ILE A 129 -2.57 -3.28 16.05
C ILE A 129 -1.19 -3.57 15.48
N THR A 130 -0.74 -4.83 15.60
CA THR A 130 0.50 -5.27 14.97
C THR A 130 0.20 -5.90 13.61
N VAL A 131 0.84 -5.40 12.56
CA VAL A 131 0.72 -5.86 11.17
C VAL A 131 2.03 -6.47 10.71
N ASP A 132 2.01 -7.70 10.23
CA ASP A 132 3.19 -8.30 9.63
C ASP A 132 3.37 -7.79 8.19
N THR A 133 4.52 -7.21 7.88
CA THR A 133 4.87 -6.71 6.53
C THR A 133 6.10 -7.43 5.97
N PRO A 134 6.43 -7.28 4.67
CA PRO A 134 7.69 -7.80 4.12
C PRO A 134 8.95 -7.27 4.84
N SER A 135 8.87 -6.08 5.45
CA SER A 135 9.95 -5.45 6.21
C SER A 135 9.97 -5.83 7.70
N GLY A 136 9.05 -6.69 8.14
CA GLY A 136 8.87 -7.10 9.54
C GLY A 136 7.55 -6.62 10.15
N PRO A 137 7.26 -7.00 11.40
CA PRO A 137 6.10 -6.51 12.13
C PRO A 137 6.17 -4.99 12.32
N LEU A 138 5.02 -4.33 12.17
CA LEU A 138 4.82 -2.91 12.37
C LEU A 138 3.66 -2.70 13.34
N ASP A 139 3.86 -1.84 14.33
CA ASP A 139 2.83 -1.48 15.31
C ASP A 139 2.07 -0.23 14.85
N ALA A 140 0.76 -0.25 15.03
CA ALA A 140 -0.13 0.84 14.68
C ALA A 140 -1.06 1.19 15.84
N HIS A 141 -1.05 2.45 16.24
CA HIS A 141 -1.92 3.01 17.26
C HIS A 141 -3.17 3.56 16.60
N THR A 142 -4.32 2.96 16.91
CA THR A 142 -5.62 3.39 16.40
C THR A 142 -6.41 4.12 17.46
N LYS A 143 -7.18 5.13 17.06
CA LYS A 143 -8.20 5.76 17.89
C LYS A 143 -9.58 5.51 17.29
N ILE A 144 -10.46 4.90 18.07
CA ILE A 144 -11.80 4.49 17.65
C ILE A 144 -12.84 5.22 18.51
N ARG A 145 -13.88 5.77 17.87
CA ARG A 145 -15.01 6.39 18.54
C ARG A 145 -16.31 6.06 17.82
N ASP A 146 -17.33 5.66 18.56
CA ASP A 146 -18.65 5.31 18.04
C ASP A 146 -18.56 4.22 16.94
N GLY A 147 -17.63 3.27 17.09
CA GLY A 147 -17.38 2.21 16.10
C GLY A 147 -16.66 2.67 14.82
N HIS A 148 -16.17 3.91 14.76
CA HIS A 148 -15.45 4.47 13.62
C HIS A 148 -13.98 4.75 13.93
N VAL A 149 -13.09 4.51 12.97
CA VAL A 149 -11.66 4.80 13.11
C VAL A 149 -11.43 6.29 12.88
N GLU A 150 -11.07 7.04 13.92
CA GLU A 150 -10.74 8.46 13.81
C GLU A 150 -9.32 8.68 13.25
N SER A 151 -8.36 7.87 13.66
CA SER A 151 -6.97 7.99 13.26
C SER A 151 -6.19 6.70 13.41
N VAL A 152 -5.16 6.55 12.59
CA VAL A 152 -4.16 5.47 12.68
C VAL A 152 -2.78 6.13 12.61
N ALA A 153 -1.93 5.85 13.60
CA ALA A 153 -0.52 6.22 13.61
C ALA A 153 0.34 4.96 13.53
N ILE A 154 1.32 4.95 12.63
CA ILE A 154 2.16 3.76 12.39
C ILE A 154 3.58 4.00 12.91
N GLU A 155 4.12 3.02 13.63
CA GLU A 155 5.53 2.97 14.01
C GLU A 155 6.33 2.32 12.90
N MET A 156 6.89 3.16 12.03
CA MET A 156 7.69 2.70 10.89
C MET A 156 8.96 2.00 11.36
N VAL A 157 9.45 1.09 10.52
CA VAL A 157 10.72 0.39 10.74
C VAL A 157 11.89 1.38 10.94
N PRO A 158 12.98 0.99 11.63
CA PRO A 158 14.14 1.83 11.83
C PRO A 158 14.60 2.51 10.53
N SER A 159 14.73 3.83 10.60
CA SER A 159 15.03 4.69 9.46
C SER A 159 16.35 5.40 9.68
N PHE A 160 17.15 5.55 8.62
CA PHE A 160 18.49 6.13 8.72
C PHE A 160 18.89 6.91 7.47
N VAL A 161 19.81 7.86 7.63
CA VAL A 161 20.49 8.54 6.54
C VAL A 161 21.71 7.70 6.16
N PHE A 162 21.79 7.33 4.88
CA PHE A 162 22.89 6.54 4.33
C PHE A 162 24.04 7.44 3.87
N ASP A 163 23.72 8.52 3.15
CA ASP A 163 24.70 9.51 2.69
C ASP A 163 24.01 10.87 2.43
N THR A 164 24.76 11.96 2.44
CA THR A 164 24.21 13.31 2.23
C THR A 164 25.01 14.13 1.23
N GLY A 165 24.33 15.04 0.55
CA GLY A 165 24.98 15.97 -0.38
C GLY A 165 25.58 15.32 -1.62
N CYS A 166 25.12 14.13 -2.02
CA CYS A 166 25.59 13.46 -3.23
C CYS A 166 25.16 14.27 -4.45
N GLU A 167 26.09 14.60 -5.35
CA GLU A 167 25.75 15.29 -6.59
C GLU A 167 25.43 14.30 -7.71
N VAL A 168 24.29 14.50 -8.37
CA VAL A 168 23.84 13.70 -9.50
C VAL A 168 23.53 14.63 -10.67
N GLU A 169 24.13 14.36 -11.84
CA GLU A 169 23.82 15.08 -13.08
C GLU A 169 22.54 14.53 -13.70
N ILE A 170 21.49 15.34 -13.76
CA ILE A 170 20.18 14.94 -14.27
C ILE A 170 19.85 15.76 -15.53
N ALA A 171 19.58 15.07 -16.64
CA ALA A 171 19.22 15.72 -17.90
C ALA A 171 17.98 16.62 -17.73
N GLY A 172 18.13 17.91 -18.08
CA GLY A 172 17.08 18.93 -17.92
C GLY A 172 17.02 19.59 -16.55
N PHE A 173 17.82 19.14 -15.58
CA PHE A 173 17.90 19.70 -14.22
C PHE A 173 19.32 20.09 -13.79
N GLY A 174 20.36 19.58 -14.47
CA GLY A 174 21.77 19.84 -14.14
C GLY A 174 22.24 19.05 -12.92
N ALA A 175 23.25 19.57 -12.23
CA ALA A 175 23.73 19.02 -10.97
C ALA A 175 22.67 19.19 -9.87
N VAL A 176 22.16 18.07 -9.35
CA VAL A 176 21.18 18.01 -8.27
C VAL A 176 21.83 17.36 -7.06
N SER A 177 21.83 18.06 -5.92
CA SER A 177 22.25 17.52 -4.65
C SER A 177 21.14 16.66 -4.04
N VAL A 178 21.46 15.41 -3.70
CA VAL A 178 20.53 14.43 -3.14
C VAL A 178 21.04 13.85 -1.83
N ASP A 179 20.13 13.58 -0.91
CA ASP A 179 20.41 12.79 0.30
C ASP A 179 19.86 11.37 0.11
N LEU A 180 20.67 10.37 0.46
CA LEU A 180 20.27 8.97 0.39
C LEU A 180 19.76 8.53 1.76
N VAL A 181 18.49 8.14 1.84
CA VAL A 181 17.85 7.72 3.10
C VAL A 181 17.20 6.34 2.95
N CYS A 182 17.08 5.62 4.05
CA CYS A 182 16.31 4.38 4.12
C CYS A 182 15.18 4.52 5.14
N VAL A 183 13.94 4.35 4.68
CA VAL A 183 12.70 4.43 5.49
C VAL A 183 11.78 3.24 5.18
N GLY A 184 12.32 2.02 5.34
CA GLY A 184 11.70 0.77 4.87
C GLY A 184 11.96 0.46 3.38
N GLY A 185 12.72 1.33 2.73
CA GLY A 185 13.26 1.23 1.37
C GLY A 185 14.20 2.42 1.14
N PHE A 186 15.08 2.34 0.14
CA PHE A 186 15.99 3.44 -0.19
C PHE A 186 15.30 4.51 -1.04
N PHE A 187 15.55 5.77 -0.72
CA PHE A 187 15.07 6.94 -1.44
C PHE A 187 16.21 7.92 -1.66
N ALA A 188 16.25 8.55 -2.83
CA ALA A 188 17.01 9.77 -3.06
C ALA A 188 16.09 10.97 -2.78
N MET A 189 16.43 11.76 -1.78
CA MET A 189 15.66 12.94 -1.38
C MET A 189 16.27 14.19 -1.99
N VAL A 190 15.42 15.01 -2.61
CA VAL A 190 15.81 16.27 -3.25
C VAL A 190 14.96 17.40 -2.69
N SER A 191 15.60 18.52 -2.35
CA SER A 191 14.87 19.73 -2.00
C SER A 191 14.26 20.36 -3.25
N ALA A 192 12.93 20.37 -3.37
CA ALA A 192 12.27 21.01 -4.50
C ALA A 192 12.68 22.50 -4.64
N ARG A 193 12.93 23.18 -3.52
CA ARG A 193 13.41 24.57 -3.49
C ARG A 193 14.82 24.72 -4.10
N SER A 194 15.73 23.77 -3.88
CA SER A 194 17.12 23.89 -4.41
C SER A 194 17.17 23.80 -5.93
N ILE A 195 16.15 23.19 -6.54
CA ILE A 195 16.00 23.06 -8.00
C ILE A 195 14.92 23.99 -8.58
N GLY A 196 14.41 24.94 -7.79
CA GLY A 196 13.42 25.94 -8.24
C GLY A 196 12.08 25.33 -8.67
N LEU A 197 11.64 24.24 -8.03
CA LEU A 197 10.34 23.61 -8.25
C LEU A 197 9.42 23.80 -7.03
N ASP A 198 8.19 24.22 -7.30
CA ASP A 198 7.12 24.24 -6.31
C ASP A 198 6.35 22.90 -6.33
N LEU A 199 5.94 22.42 -5.14
CA LEU A 199 5.13 21.22 -4.98
C LEU A 199 3.64 21.51 -5.20
N VAL A 200 3.29 21.87 -6.45
CA VAL A 200 1.91 22.19 -6.87
C VAL A 200 1.48 21.29 -8.04
N PRO A 201 0.16 21.04 -8.21
CA PRO A 201 -0.34 20.15 -9.27
C PRO A 201 0.10 20.56 -10.70
N ALA A 202 0.28 21.85 -10.95
CA ALA A 202 0.76 22.38 -12.23
C ALA A 202 2.17 21.88 -12.60
N ASN A 203 2.99 21.52 -11.61
CA ASN A 203 4.35 21.00 -11.82
C ASN A 203 4.41 19.47 -11.93
N ASN A 204 3.27 18.75 -11.98
CA ASN A 204 3.26 17.28 -11.91
C ASN A 204 4.19 16.60 -12.94
N GLN A 205 4.22 17.07 -14.18
CA GLN A 205 5.01 16.43 -15.23
C GLN A 205 6.50 16.64 -14.98
N ARG A 206 6.90 17.85 -14.53
CA ARG A 206 8.29 18.13 -14.18
C ARG A 206 8.76 17.29 -13.00
N LEU A 207 7.92 17.12 -11.98
CA LEU A 207 8.20 16.27 -10.82
C LEU A 207 8.33 14.79 -11.23
N ILE A 208 7.45 14.31 -12.11
CA ILE A 208 7.54 12.95 -12.66
C ILE A 208 8.81 12.77 -13.47
N SER A 209 9.13 13.70 -14.37
CA SER A 209 10.35 13.62 -15.19
C SER A 209 11.61 13.61 -14.33
N LEU A 210 11.67 14.45 -13.28
CA LEU A 210 12.78 14.45 -12.33
C LEU A 210 12.93 13.10 -11.61
N GLY A 211 11.84 12.56 -11.08
CA GLY A 211 11.88 11.32 -10.30
C GLY A 211 12.09 10.04 -11.14
N MET A 212 12.01 10.14 -12.46
CA MET A 212 12.20 9.02 -13.40
C MET A 212 13.53 9.07 -14.17
N ALA A 213 14.25 10.18 -14.09
CA ALA A 213 15.56 10.36 -14.71
C ALA A 213 16.66 9.68 -13.88
#